data_AF-A0A2M9P317-F1
#
_entry.id   AF-A0A2M9P317-F1
#
_cell.length_a   1.000
_cell.length_b   1.000
_cell.length_c   1.000
_cell.angle_alpha   90.00
_cell.angle_beta   90.00
_cell.angle_gamma   90.00
#
_symmetry.space_group_name_H-M   'P 1'
#
loop_
_entity.id
_entity.type
_entity.pdbx_description
1 polymer ?
#
loop_
_entity_poly.entity_id
_entity_poly.type
_entity_poly.pdbx_seq_one_letter_code
_entity_poly.pdbx_strand_id
1 'polypeptide(L)' 'MEEIVVTWVQVLMSGMEYQTFCSCDKCKNDIITLSLNNMPNYYVTTEEGRKRIFENNANG' A
#
# COMPACT_ATOMS: atom_id res chain seq x y z
N MET A 1 1.13 -3.36 -5.93
CA MET A 1 1.60 -2.93 -4.59
C MET A 1 0.92 -1.65 -4.17
N GLU A 2 0.87 -0.64 -5.04
CA GLU A 2 0.08 0.59 -4.85
C GLU A 2 -1.37 0.35 -4.43
N GLU A 3 -2.12 -0.45 -5.18
CA GLU A 3 -3.53 -0.79 -4.85
C GLU A 3 -3.69 -1.41 -3.45
N ILE A 4 -2.74 -2.24 -3.03
CA ILE A 4 -2.74 -2.86 -1.70
C ILE A 4 -2.57 -1.76 -0.65
N VAL A 5 -1.56 -0.90 -0.78
CA VAL A 5 -1.28 0.18 0.17
C VAL A 5 -2.47 1.12 0.30
N VAL A 6 -3.08 1.52 -0.82
CA VAL A 6 -4.29 2.36 -0.84
C VAL A 6 -5.42 1.68 -0.05
N THR A 7 -5.67 0.40 -0.32
CA THR A 7 -6.71 -0.39 0.37
C THR A 7 -6.46 -0.45 1.87
N TRP A 8 -5.23 -0.75 2.28
CA TRP A 8 -4.86 -0.87 3.70
C TRP A 8 -5.00 0.46 4.43
N VAL A 9 -4.49 1.56 3.87
CA VAL A 9 -4.63 2.90 4.47
C VAL A 9 -6.11 3.25 4.61
N GLN A 10 -6.93 2.97 3.60
CA GLN A 10 -8.37 3.25 3.65
C GLN A 10 -9.10 2.44 4.73
N VAL A 11 -8.80 1.14 4.85
CA VAL A 11 -9.40 0.27 5.87
C VAL A 11 -8.96 0.69 7.26
N LEU A 12 -7.65 0.85 7.50
CA LEU A 12 -7.10 1.18 8.81
C LEU A 12 -7.57 2.55 9.30
N MET A 13 -7.56 3.57 8.44
CA MET A 13 -8.02 4.92 8.81
C MET A 13 -9.54 5.02 8.98
N SER A 14 -10.30 4.02 8.54
CA SER A 14 -11.74 3.91 8.84
C SER A 14 -12.02 3.12 10.13
N GLY A 15 -11.00 2.43 10.65
CA GLY A 15 -11.09 1.61 11.85
C GLY A 15 -10.97 2.41 13.15
N MET A 16 -11.46 1.80 14.23
CA MET A 16 -11.42 2.37 15.58
C MET A 16 -10.01 2.67 16.09
N GLU A 17 -9.01 1.91 15.65
CA GLU A 17 -7.60 2.09 16.03
C GLU A 17 -7.05 3.46 15.62
N TYR A 18 -7.58 4.06 14.56
CA TYR A 18 -7.10 5.33 14.00
C TYR A 18 -8.14 6.46 14.05
N GLN A 19 -9.23 6.30 14.82
CA GLN A 19 -10.33 7.28 14.89
C GLN A 19 -9.91 8.67 15.41
N THR A 20 -8.82 8.75 16.17
CA THR A 20 -8.31 10.03 16.71
C THR A 20 -7.48 10.83 15.70
N PHE A 21 -7.13 10.26 14.56
CA PHE A 21 -6.33 10.90 13.52
C PHE A 21 -7.20 11.49 12.40
N CYS A 22 -6.67 12.47 11.65
CA CYS A 22 -7.37 13.06 10.53
C CYS A 22 -7.50 12.09 9.36
N SER A 23 -8.72 11.88 8.86
CA SER A 23 -9.04 10.96 7.75
C SER A 23 -9.41 11.66 6.44
N CYS A 24 -9.06 12.94 6.29
CA CYS A 24 -9.24 13.67 5.03
C CYS A 24 -8.35 13.10 3.92
N ASP A 25 -8.70 13.39 2.67
CA ASP A 25 -7.99 12.85 1.50
C ASP A 25 -6.51 13.27 1.47
N LYS A 26 -6.19 14.48 1.94
CA LYS A 26 -4.80 14.92 2.06
C LYS A 26 -4.00 14.00 2.98
N CYS A 27 -4.48 13.74 4.20
CA CYS A 27 -3.78 12.90 5.16
C CYS A 27 -3.65 11.46 4.69
N LYS A 28 -4.70 10.91 4.05
CA LYS A 28 -4.63 9.58 3.42
C LYS A 28 -3.56 9.52 2.34
N ASN A 29 -3.55 10.50 1.43
CA ASN A 29 -2.58 10.55 0.33
C ASN A 29 -1.14 10.74 0.83
N ASP A 30 -0.94 11.54 1.88
CA ASP A 30 0.37 11.71 2.52
C ASP A 30 0.89 10.38 3.08
N ILE A 31 0.03 9.63 3.80
CA ILE A 31 0.39 8.30 4.35
C ILE A 31 0.68 7.30 3.23
N ILE A 32 -0.18 7.24 2.19
CA ILE A 32 0.03 6.37 1.02
C ILE A 32 1.38 6.67 0.36
N THR A 33 1.69 7.95 0.15
CA THR A 33 2.94 8.40 -0.47
C THR A 33 4.15 7.99 0.38
N LEU A 34 4.09 8.23 1.69
CA LEU A 34 5.14 7.81 2.62
C LEU A 34 5.34 6.30 2.60
N SER A 35 4.25 5.52 2.65
CA SER A 35 4.33 4.06 2.60
C SER A 35 4.98 3.59 1.30
N LEU A 36 4.53 4.06 0.14
CA LEU A 36 5.06 3.67 -1.17
C LEU A 36 6.54 4.01 -1.34
N ASN A 37 6.95 5.20 -0.89
CA ASN A 37 8.35 5.62 -0.97
C ASN A 37 9.31 4.77 -0.13
N ASN A 38 8.80 4.04 0.85
CA ASN A 38 9.59 3.16 1.72
C ASN A 38 9.50 1.68 1.33
N MET A 39 8.83 1.34 0.23
CA MET A 39 8.79 -0.03 -0.29
C MET A 39 9.61 -0.18 -1.57
N PRO A 40 10.16 -1.38 -1.84
CA PRO A 40 10.78 -1.68 -3.11
C PRO A 40 9.77 -1.55 -4.26
N ASN A 41 10.14 -0.76 -5.26
CA ASN A 41 9.29 -0.56 -6.43
C ASN A 41 9.51 -1.67 -7.46
N TYR A 42 8.50 -2.54 -7.64
CA TYR A 42 8.50 -3.59 -8.66
C TYR A 42 7.39 -3.34 -9.68
N TYR A 43 7.69 -2.55 -10.71
CA TYR A 43 6.78 -2.32 -11.81
C TYR A 43 6.87 -3.46 -12.82
N VAL A 44 5.73 -4.08 -13.12
CA VAL A 44 5.61 -5.19 -14.07
C VAL A 44 4.39 -4.95 -14.96
N THR A 45 4.53 -5.27 -16.25
CA THR A 45 3.47 -5.10 -17.25
C THR A 45 2.88 -6.41 -17.73
N THR A 46 3.40 -7.54 -17.24
CA THR A 46 2.94 -8.89 -17.59
C THR A 46 2.49 -9.65 -16.36
N GLU A 47 1.55 -10.57 -16.56
CA GLU A 47 1.03 -11.40 -15.48
C GLU A 47 2.11 -12.36 -14.94
N GLU A 48 3.01 -12.84 -15.80
CA GLU A 48 4.17 -13.64 -15.40
C GLU A 48 5.16 -12.82 -14.55
N GLY A 49 5.31 -11.53 -14.87
CA GLY A 49 6.10 -10.60 -14.06
C GLY A 49 5.47 -10.41 -12.68
N ARG A 50 4.14 -10.23 -12.62
CA ARG A 50 3.40 -10.11 -11.35
C ARG A 50 3.55 -11.36 -10.48
N LYS A 51 3.37 -12.56 -11.03
CA LYS A 51 3.53 -13.82 -10.29
C LYS A 51 4.93 -13.99 -9.71
N ARG A 52 5.96 -13.74 -10.51
CA ARG A 52 7.36 -13.88 -10.09
C ARG A 52 7.73 -12.94 -8.95
N ILE A 53 7.27 -11.69 -9.01
CA ILE A 53 7.48 -10.73 -7.92
C ILE A 53 6.74 -11.19 -6.66
N PHE A 54 5.50 -11.68 -6.79
CA PHE A 54 4.75 -12.19 -5.64
C PHE A 54 5.45 -13.38 -4.96
N GLU A 55 5.91 -14.36 -5.75
CA GLU A 55 6.63 -15.54 -5.24
C GLU A 55 7.95 -15.17 -4.55
N ASN A 56 8.71 -14.22 -5.11
CA ASN A 56 9.96 -13.77 -4.52
C ASN A 56 9.77 -13.03 -3.18
N ASN A 57 8.66 -12.31 -3.00
CA ASN A 57 8.37 -11.58 -1.77
C ASN A 57 7.61 -12.41 -0.72
N ALA A 58 7.01 -13.54 -1.10
CA ALA A 58 6.34 -14.46 -0.16
C ALA A 58 7.32 -15.43 0.55
N ASN A 59 8.54 -15.56 0.04
CA ASN A 59 9.60 -16.43 0.57
C ASN A 59 10.71 -15.67 1.31
N GLY A 60 10.55 -14.35 1.50
CA GLY A 60 11.52 -13.45 2.13
C GLY A 60 11.11 -13.02 3.54
#